data_AF-A0AAV7MS23-F1
#
_entry.id   AF-A0AAV7MS23-F1
#
_cell.length_a   1.000
_cell.length_b   1.000
_cell.length_c   1.000
_cell.angle_alpha   90.00
_cell.angle_beta   90.00
_cell.angle_gamma   90.00
#
_symmetry.space_group_name_H-M   'P 1'
#
loop_
_entity.id
_entity.type
_entity.pdbx_description
1 polymer ?
#
loop_
_entity_poly.entity_id
_entity_poly.type
_entity_poly.pdbx_seq_one_letter_code
_entity_poly.pdbx_strand_id
1 'polypeptide(L)'
;MWIVTSYSGLRSFSPPRVDNAQIMLFPDYTLAVQRDQTSYMHLKRRLRAVSLDYSLLFPAKLRIVAEGKAHFFTMPEAAWEWLESMGRVSGWEKERNPPALRNRCGRARRSRKGSGANVEAAAHAPDVEQLIQERQLLRNQRLRLHSLLVKGRPGRTDSQSWAFRNARR
;
A
#
# COMPACT_ATOMS: atom_id res chain seq x y z
N MET A 1 1.62 -31.54 -35.97
CA MET A 1 2.07 -32.31 -34.80
C MET A 1 2.61 -31.31 -33.80
N TRP A 2 1.82 -30.90 -32.81
CA TRP A 2 2.23 -29.89 -31.82
C TRP A 2 2.65 -30.60 -30.54
N ILE A 3 3.89 -30.39 -30.12
CA ILE A 3 4.45 -30.97 -28.90
C ILE A 3 3.84 -30.22 -27.72
N VAL A 4 2.95 -30.88 -26.98
CA VAL A 4 2.44 -30.40 -25.70
C VAL A 4 3.51 -30.72 -24.64
N THR A 5 4.38 -29.77 -24.34
CA THR A 5 5.30 -29.87 -23.19
C THR A 5 4.52 -29.61 -21.89
N SER A 6 3.94 -30.66 -21.32
CA SER A 6 3.36 -30.64 -19.99
C SER A 6 4.48 -30.66 -18.93
N TYR A 7 4.90 -29.49 -18.45
CA TYR A 7 5.74 -29.39 -17.26
C TYR A 7 4.89 -29.61 -16.00
N SER A 8 4.64 -30.87 -15.64
CA SER A 8 3.96 -31.26 -14.41
C SER A 8 4.82 -32.22 -13.58
N GLY A 9 6.04 -31.80 -13.23
CA GLY A 9 7.03 -32.74 -12.67
C GLY A 9 8.07 -32.21 -11.67
N LEU A 10 7.93 -31.02 -11.08
CA LEU A 10 8.92 -30.52 -10.11
C LEU A 10 8.28 -29.79 -8.93
N ARG A 11 7.70 -30.54 -7.97
CA ARG A 11 7.33 -30.02 -6.63
C ARG A 11 8.48 -30.13 -5.62
N SER A 12 9.73 -30.08 -6.10
CA SER A 12 10.94 -30.04 -5.28
C SER A 12 11.87 -28.92 -5.74
N PHE A 13 11.32 -27.79 -6.19
CA PHE A 13 12.13 -26.62 -6.51
C PHE A 13 12.46 -25.88 -5.21
N SER A 14 13.63 -26.14 -4.63
CA SER A 14 14.19 -25.24 -3.62
C SER A 14 14.48 -23.89 -4.30
N PRO A 15 14.13 -22.75 -3.68
CA PRO A 15 14.48 -21.45 -4.21
C PRO A 15 16.00 -21.37 -4.47
N PRO A 16 16.44 -20.86 -5.64
CA PRO A 16 17.85 -20.68 -5.91
C PRO A 16 18.45 -19.72 -4.88
N ARG A 17 19.65 -20.06 -4.38
CA ARG A 17 20.40 -19.24 -3.43
C ARG A 17 21.74 -18.88 -4.05
N VAL A 18 22.14 -17.62 -3.93
CA VAL A 18 23.48 -17.13 -4.28
C VAL A 18 23.98 -16.36 -3.07
N ASP A 19 25.18 -16.67 -2.58
CA ASP A 19 25.81 -16.01 -1.42
C ASP A 19 24.90 -15.93 -0.17
N ASN A 20 24.23 -17.05 0.17
CA ASN A 20 23.22 -17.14 1.25
C ASN A 20 21.97 -16.24 1.08
N ALA A 21 21.82 -15.52 -0.02
CA ALA A 21 20.61 -14.78 -0.36
C ALA A 21 19.65 -15.63 -1.21
N GLN A 22 18.36 -15.59 -0.86
CA GLN A 22 17.30 -16.24 -1.63
C GLN A 22 16.95 -15.40 -2.87
N ILE A 23 17.11 -15.99 -4.05
CA ILE A 23 16.72 -15.36 -5.31
C ILE A 23 15.25 -15.68 -5.59
N MET A 24 14.45 -14.65 -5.84
CA MET A 24 13.08 -14.77 -6.32
C MET A 24 13.07 -14.52 -7.82
N LEU A 25 12.61 -15.51 -8.59
CA LEU A 25 12.41 -15.37 -10.02
C LEU A 25 10.94 -15.04 -10.27
N PHE A 26 10.70 -13.89 -10.88
CA PHE A 26 9.35 -13.49 -11.29
C PHE A 26 9.27 -13.53 -12.82
N PRO A 27 8.20 -14.09 -13.37
CA PRO A 27 7.96 -13.99 -14.80
C PRO A 27 7.74 -12.53 -15.18
N ASP A 28 8.36 -12.11 -16.29
CA ASP A 28 8.21 -10.75 -16.82
C ASP A 28 6.86 -10.63 -17.55
N TYR A 29 5.89 -10.02 -16.88
CA TYR A 29 4.56 -9.80 -17.41
C TYR A 29 4.32 -8.32 -17.65
N THR A 30 3.65 -7.99 -18.75
CA THR A 30 3.19 -6.61 -18.99
C THR A 30 2.21 -6.19 -17.89
N LEU A 31 2.15 -4.89 -17.59
CA LEU A 31 1.25 -4.34 -16.58
C LEU A 31 -0.23 -4.68 -16.86
N ALA A 32 -0.61 -4.78 -18.14
CA ALA A 32 -1.96 -5.20 -18.54
C ALA A 32 -2.26 -6.62 -18.06
N VAL A 33 -1.37 -7.57 -18.37
CA VAL A 33 -1.52 -8.98 -17.94
C VAL A 33 -1.54 -9.09 -16.42
N GLN A 34 -0.72 -8.33 -15.70
CA GLN A 34 -0.74 -8.32 -14.24
C GLN A 34 -2.07 -7.81 -13.67
N ARG A 35 -2.65 -6.75 -14.25
CA ARG A 35 -3.96 -6.24 -13.85
C ARG A 35 -5.05 -7.27 -14.08
N ASP A 36 -5.02 -7.91 -15.24
CA ASP A 36 -5.99 -8.95 -15.60
C ASP A 36 -5.88 -10.13 -14.64
N GLN A 37 -4.67 -10.64 -14.35
CA GLN A 37 -4.48 -11.70 -13.35
C GLN A 37 -4.90 -11.28 -11.94
N THR A 38 -4.71 -9.99 -11.59
CA THR A 38 -5.12 -9.44 -10.30
C THR A 38 -6.64 -9.41 -10.15
N SER A 39 -7.39 -9.20 -11.24
CA SER A 39 -8.86 -9.22 -11.23
C SER A 39 -9.41 -10.56 -10.70
N TYR A 40 -8.70 -11.66 -10.95
CA TYR A 40 -9.07 -12.99 -10.48
C TYR A 40 -8.72 -13.28 -9.00
N MET A 41 -8.06 -12.35 -8.28
CA MET A 41 -7.59 -12.62 -6.90
C MET A 41 -8.72 -12.99 -5.93
N HIS A 42 -9.84 -12.28 -5.99
CA HIS A 42 -10.99 -12.53 -5.12
C HIS A 42 -11.63 -13.88 -5.44
N LEU A 43 -11.81 -14.18 -6.72
CA LEU A 43 -12.33 -15.45 -7.20
C LEU A 43 -11.44 -16.62 -6.76
N LYS A 44 -10.11 -16.48 -6.88
CA LYS A 44 -9.14 -17.48 -6.41
C LYS A 44 -9.23 -17.72 -4.90
N ARG A 45 -9.45 -16.67 -4.10
CA ARG A 45 -9.65 -16.81 -2.65
C ARG A 45 -10.91 -17.63 -2.38
N ARG A 46 -11.99 -17.36 -3.11
CA ARG A 46 -13.24 -18.09 -2.94
C ARG A 46 -13.12 -19.56 -3.38
N LEU A 47 -12.48 -19.83 -4.51
CA LEU A 47 -12.23 -21.20 -4.96
C LEU A 47 -11.43 -22.01 -3.94
N ARG A 48 -10.46 -21.38 -3.25
CA ARG A 48 -9.76 -22.01 -2.11
C ARG A 48 -10.70 -22.32 -0.95
N ALA A 49 -11.60 -21.40 -0.62
CA ALA A 49 -12.56 -21.60 0.48
C ALA A 49 -13.55 -22.74 0.19
N VAL A 50 -13.91 -22.95 -1.09
CA VAL A 50 -14.81 -24.02 -1.54
C VAL A 50 -14.03 -25.31 -1.88
N SER A 51 -12.70 -25.33 -1.69
CA SER A 51 -11.82 -26.45 -2.01
C SER A 51 -11.96 -26.96 -3.45
N LEU A 52 -12.18 -26.05 -4.40
CA LEU A 52 -12.19 -26.36 -5.83
C LEU A 52 -10.79 -26.20 -6.41
N ASP A 53 -10.38 -27.18 -7.20
CA ASP A 53 -9.12 -27.13 -7.93
C ASP A 53 -9.19 -26.08 -9.04
N TYR A 54 -8.18 -25.23 -9.10
CA TYR A 54 -8.09 -24.22 -10.13
C TYR A 54 -6.65 -23.95 -10.55
N SER A 55 -6.51 -23.36 -11.73
CA SER A 55 -5.22 -22.93 -12.28
C SER A 55 -5.43 -21.67 -13.09
N LEU A 56 -4.52 -20.71 -12.97
CA LEU A 56 -4.51 -19.51 -13.81
C LEU A 56 -3.48 -19.73 -14.93
N LEU A 57 -3.96 -19.77 -16.17
CA LEU A 57 -3.14 -19.94 -17.35
C LEU A 57 -2.77 -18.58 -17.93
N PHE A 58 -1.56 -18.48 -18.47
CA PHE A 58 -1.12 -17.29 -19.19
C PHE A 58 -2.00 -17.07 -20.44
N PRO A 59 -2.37 -15.81 -20.77
CA PRO A 59 -2.06 -14.58 -20.05
C PRO A 59 -2.94 -14.33 -18.81
N ALA A 60 -4.25 -14.55 -18.88
CA ALA A 60 -5.18 -14.37 -17.76
C ALA A 60 -6.45 -15.23 -17.93
N LYS A 61 -6.28 -16.53 -18.14
CA LYS A 61 -7.38 -17.48 -18.31
C LYS A 61 -7.53 -18.35 -17.08
N LEU A 62 -8.68 -18.32 -16.43
CA LEU A 62 -8.93 -19.15 -15.26
C LEU A 62 -9.48 -20.51 -15.69
N ARG A 63 -8.80 -21.58 -15.27
CA ARG A 63 -9.27 -22.96 -15.35
C ARG A 63 -9.79 -23.38 -13.99
N ILE A 64 -11.02 -23.86 -13.92
CA ILE A 64 -11.61 -24.46 -12.73
C ILE A 64 -11.93 -25.93 -13.05
N VAL A 65 -11.57 -26.83 -12.15
CA VAL A 65 -11.92 -28.26 -12.25
C VAL A 65 -13.02 -28.54 -11.23
N ALA A 66 -14.21 -28.88 -11.73
CA ALA A 66 -15.34 -29.31 -10.91
C ALA A 66 -15.89 -30.62 -11.50
N GLU A 67 -16.15 -31.59 -10.63
CA GLU A 67 -16.77 -32.87 -11.02
C GLU A 67 -16.03 -33.56 -12.19
N GLY A 68 -14.69 -33.48 -12.19
CA GLY A 68 -13.84 -34.06 -13.22
C GLY A 68 -13.82 -33.30 -14.56
N LYS A 69 -14.58 -32.22 -14.72
CA LYS A 69 -14.61 -31.38 -15.92
C LYS A 69 -13.83 -30.09 -15.71
N ALA A 70 -13.04 -29.72 -16.71
CA ALA A 70 -12.31 -28.46 -16.73
C ALA A 70 -13.12 -27.38 -17.45
N HIS A 71 -13.44 -26.31 -16.74
CA HIS A 71 -14.09 -25.11 -17.25
C HIS A 71 -13.07 -24.00 -17.40
N PHE A 72 -13.12 -23.27 -18.52
CA PHE A 72 -12.19 -22.20 -18.84
C PHE A 72 -12.92 -20.87 -18.95
N PHE A 73 -12.38 -19.85 -18.31
CA PHE A 73 -12.96 -18.52 -18.25
C PHE A 73 -11.91 -17.48 -18.63
N THR A 74 -12.28 -16.59 -19.55
CA THR A 74 -11.47 -15.43 -19.95
C THR A 74 -11.89 -14.15 -19.25
N MET A 75 -13.09 -14.13 -18.67
CA MET A 75 -13.64 -13.02 -17.90
C MET A 75 -13.95 -13.47 -16.47
N PRO A 76 -13.61 -12.65 -15.45
CA PRO A 76 -13.87 -12.99 -14.06
C PRO A 76 -15.37 -13.05 -13.74
N GLU A 77 -16.19 -12.22 -14.40
CA GLU A 77 -17.64 -12.16 -14.23
C GLU A 77 -18.32 -13.47 -14.61
N ALA A 78 -18.00 -14.03 -15.78
CA ALA A 78 -18.53 -15.32 -16.23
C ALA A 78 -18.19 -16.48 -15.26
N ALA A 79 -17.02 -16.45 -14.65
CA ALA A 79 -16.61 -17.47 -13.68
C ALA A 79 -17.35 -17.34 -12.34
N TRP A 80 -17.69 -16.11 -11.97
CA TRP A 80 -18.50 -15.78 -10.81
C TRP A 80 -19.95 -16.25 -10.97
N GLU A 81 -20.58 -15.94 -12.10
CA GLU A 81 -21.93 -16.42 -12.45
C GLU A 81 -21.99 -17.95 -12.45
N TRP A 82 -20.96 -18.59 -13.01
CA TRP A 82 -20.85 -20.05 -12.99
C TRP A 82 -20.78 -20.61 -11.57
N LEU A 83 -20.05 -19.95 -10.66
CA LEU A 83 -20.02 -20.34 -9.24
C LEU A 83 -21.38 -20.18 -8.53
N GLU A 84 -22.20 -19.18 -8.90
CA GLU A 84 -23.59 -19.05 -8.38
C GLU A 84 -24.47 -20.17 -8.89
N SER A 85 -24.37 -20.47 -10.20
CA SER A 85 -25.19 -21.51 -10.83
C SER A 85 -25.00 -22.87 -10.18
N MET A 86 -23.80 -23.14 -9.64
CA MET A 86 -23.50 -24.39 -8.95
C MET A 86 -24.04 -24.43 -7.51
N GLY A 87 -24.61 -23.33 -7.00
CA GLY A 87 -25.18 -23.25 -5.65
C GLY A 87 -24.18 -23.40 -4.52
N ARG A 88 -22.86 -23.39 -4.81
CA ARG A 88 -21.81 -23.64 -3.82
C ARG A 88 -21.42 -22.41 -3.01
N VAL A 89 -22.06 -21.26 -3.30
CA VAL A 89 -21.72 -19.98 -2.68
C VAL A 89 -22.98 -19.15 -2.44
N SER A 90 -23.33 -18.92 -1.18
CA SER A 90 -24.27 -17.87 -0.77
C SER A 90 -23.52 -16.68 -0.12
N GLY A 91 -24.00 -15.45 -0.35
CA GLY A 91 -23.58 -14.27 0.43
C GLY A 91 -22.27 -13.56 0.04
N TRP A 92 -21.86 -13.60 -1.22
CA TRP A 92 -20.53 -13.13 -1.65
C TRP A 92 -20.53 -11.81 -2.45
N GLU A 93 -21.69 -11.17 -2.61
CA GLU A 93 -21.87 -9.97 -3.43
C GLU A 93 -20.93 -8.80 -3.09
N LYS A 94 -20.51 -8.70 -1.81
CA LYS A 94 -19.53 -7.70 -1.34
C LYS A 94 -18.11 -7.92 -1.86
N GLU A 95 -17.74 -9.13 -2.30
CA GLU A 95 -16.44 -9.44 -2.89
C GLU A 95 -16.39 -9.25 -4.42
N ARG A 96 -17.55 -9.22 -5.10
CA ARG A 96 -17.65 -8.95 -6.55
C ARG A 96 -17.25 -7.51 -6.88
N ASN A 97 -17.56 -6.58 -5.97
CA ASN A 97 -17.27 -5.16 -6.10
C ASN A 97 -16.33 -4.70 -4.95
N PRO A 98 -15.01 -4.90 -5.08
CA PRO A 98 -14.09 -4.47 -4.03
C PRO A 98 -14.19 -2.94 -3.91
N PRO A 99 -14.32 -2.37 -2.69
CA PRO A 99 -14.16 -0.93 -2.53
C PRO A 99 -12.79 -0.57 -3.08
N ALA A 100 -12.78 0.34 -4.07
CA ALA A 100 -11.61 0.79 -4.81
C ALA A 100 -10.39 0.76 -3.91
N LEU A 101 -9.39 -0.06 -4.24
CA LEU A 101 -8.19 -0.34 -3.44
C LEU A 101 -7.70 0.97 -2.82
N ARG A 102 -8.12 1.25 -1.58
CA ARG A 102 -7.72 2.44 -0.85
C ARG A 102 -6.23 2.28 -0.61
N ASN A 103 -5.45 2.94 -1.47
CA ASN A 103 -4.05 3.32 -1.38
C ASN A 103 -3.39 2.83 -0.09
N ARG A 104 -3.02 1.54 -0.06
CA ARG A 104 -2.29 0.93 1.06
C ARG A 104 -0.78 1.11 0.92
N CYS A 105 -0.36 2.00 0.01
CA CYS A 105 1.01 2.51 -0.08
C CYS A 105 1.05 3.88 0.61
N GLY A 106 1.14 3.88 1.95
CA GLY A 106 1.11 5.13 2.71
C GLY A 106 1.13 4.99 4.23
N ARG A 107 1.72 3.93 4.81
CA ARG A 107 1.98 3.91 6.26
C ARG A 107 3.01 2.85 6.66
N ALA A 108 4.28 3.16 6.46
CA ALA A 108 5.38 2.46 7.12
C ALA A 108 6.44 3.45 7.63
N ARG A 109 6.05 4.29 8.59
CA ARG A 109 6.94 4.94 9.56
C ARG A 109 6.10 5.33 10.77
N ARG A 110 5.85 4.38 11.67
CA ARG A 110 5.58 4.72 13.07
C ARG A 110 6.70 4.15 13.91
N SER A 111 7.63 5.07 14.16
CA SER A 111 8.69 4.99 15.15
C SER A 111 8.14 4.42 16.47
N ARG A 112 8.79 3.38 16.98
CA ARG A 112 8.65 2.93 18.36
C ARG A 112 9.08 4.08 19.28
N LYS A 113 8.20 4.55 20.18
CA LYS A 113 8.64 5.28 21.38
C LYS A 113 7.62 5.12 22.53
N GLY A 114 8.10 4.53 23.63
CA GLY A 114 7.58 4.56 25.02
C GLY A 114 6.19 3.94 25.24
N SER A 115 5.99 2.83 25.94
CA SER A 115 6.21 2.54 27.37
C SER A 115 5.37 3.38 28.35
N GLY A 116 4.37 2.73 28.95
CA GLY A 116 3.96 2.86 30.37
C GLY A 116 3.17 4.11 30.79
N ALA A 117 1.93 3.91 31.27
CA ALA A 117 1.54 4.15 32.67
C ALA A 117 0.00 4.28 32.84
N ASN A 118 -0.52 3.52 33.82
CA ASN A 118 -1.61 3.77 34.77
C ASN A 118 -2.92 4.48 34.36
N VAL A 119 -4.01 3.71 34.46
CA VAL A 119 -5.10 3.79 35.47
C VAL A 119 -5.28 5.13 36.22
N GLU A 120 -6.54 5.58 36.24
CA GLU A 120 -7.16 6.53 37.18
C GLU A 120 -6.70 8.01 37.16
N ALA A 121 -7.47 8.83 36.43
CA ALA A 121 -7.76 10.20 36.83
C ALA A 121 -9.05 10.69 36.12
N ALA A 122 -10.19 10.41 36.73
CA ALA A 122 -11.41 11.15 36.47
C ALA A 122 -11.30 12.50 37.19
N ALA A 123 -11.01 13.58 36.46
CA ALA A 123 -11.25 14.94 36.93
C ALA A 123 -11.30 15.93 35.75
N HIS A 124 -12.49 16.48 35.52
CA HIS A 124 -12.74 17.78 34.90
C HIS A 124 -12.10 18.02 33.52
N ALA A 125 -12.76 17.52 32.46
CA ALA A 125 -12.45 17.95 31.10
C ALA A 125 -12.70 19.47 30.98
N PRO A 126 -11.69 20.29 30.62
CA PRO A 126 -11.91 21.71 30.38
C PRO A 126 -12.83 21.86 29.17
N ASP A 127 -13.84 22.70 29.33
CA ASP A 127 -14.80 23.06 28.29
C ASP A 127 -14.06 23.42 27.00
N VAL A 128 -14.44 22.80 25.89
CA VAL A 128 -13.72 22.86 24.61
C VAL A 128 -13.54 24.31 24.15
N GLU A 129 -14.47 25.19 24.52
CA GLU A 129 -14.43 26.62 24.28
C GLU A 129 -13.25 27.32 24.98
N GLN A 130 -12.88 26.92 26.20
CA GLN A 130 -11.75 27.50 26.92
C GLN A 130 -10.41 27.18 26.22
N LEU A 131 -10.26 25.97 25.69
CA LEU A 131 -9.09 25.57 24.92
C LEU A 131 -8.98 26.32 23.59
N ILE A 132 -10.12 26.62 22.95
CA ILE A 132 -10.15 27.42 21.72
C ILE A 132 -9.71 28.86 22.01
N GLN A 133 -10.24 29.46 23.08
CA GLN A 133 -9.90 30.82 23.49
C GLN A 133 -8.42 30.95 23.88
N GLU A 134 -7.89 30.01 24.66
CA GLU A 134 -6.47 30.00 25.06
C GLU A 134 -5.55 29.89 23.84
N ARG A 135 -5.90 29.03 22.88
CA ARG A 135 -5.12 28.87 21.65
C ARG A 135 -5.11 30.12 20.78
N GLN A 136 -6.21 30.88 20.75
CA GLN A 136 -6.26 32.17 20.07
C GLN A 136 -5.40 33.22 20.79
N LEU A 137 -5.44 33.26 22.11
CA LEU A 137 -4.66 34.19 22.92
C LEU A 137 -3.15 33.98 22.71
N LEU A 138 -2.70 32.73 22.74
CA LEU A 138 -1.30 32.35 22.50
C LEU A 138 -0.83 32.72 21.08
N ARG A 139 -1.70 32.56 20.07
CA ARG A 139 -1.41 32.98 18.70
C ARG A 139 -1.19 34.49 18.61
N ASN A 140 -2.01 35.28 19.29
CA ASN A 140 -1.90 36.74 19.31
C ASN A 140 -0.64 37.22 20.06
N GLN A 141 -0.30 36.58 21.18
CA GLN A 141 0.95 36.87 21.91
C GLN A 141 2.19 36.58 21.05
N ARG A 142 2.21 35.45 20.34
CA ARG A 142 3.32 35.10 19.44
C ARG A 142 3.50 36.10 18.30
N LEU A 143 2.40 36.60 17.72
CA LEU A 143 2.47 37.62 16.68
C LEU A 143 3.00 38.96 17.20
N ARG A 144 2.65 39.34 18.44
CA ARG A 144 3.22 40.52 19.12
C ARG A 144 4.73 40.37 19.38
N LEU A 145 5.18 39.21 19.83
CA LEU A 145 6.62 38.97 20.05
C LEU A 145 7.39 38.97 18.72
N HIS A 146 6.82 38.42 17.66
CA HIS A 146 7.44 38.41 16.34
C HIS A 146 7.59 39.81 15.75
N SER A 147 6.62 40.71 15.95
CA SER A 147 6.72 42.10 15.46
C SER A 147 7.77 42.93 16.19
N LEU A 148 8.02 42.64 17.47
CA LEU A 148 9.09 43.25 18.26
C LEU A 148 10.49 42.76 17.81
N LEU A 149 10.61 41.49 17.41
CA LEU A 149 11.87 40.92 16.95
C LEU A 149 12.29 41.40 15.54
N VAL A 150 11.31 41.71 14.68
CA VAL A 150 11.57 42.11 13.27
C VAL A 150 11.94 43.60 13.13
N LYS A 151 11.61 44.46 14.09
CA LYS A 151 11.92 45.91 14.03
C LYS A 151 13.31 46.31 14.55
N GLY A 152 14.19 45.36 14.88
CA GLY A 152 15.47 45.60 15.56
C GLY A 152 16.76 45.36 14.78
N ARG A 153 16.82 45.59 13.46
CA ARG A 153 18.12 45.60 12.74
C ARG A 153 18.41 46.98 12.15
N PRO A 154 19.27 47.81 12.79
CA PRO A 154 19.83 48.97 12.11
C PRO A 154 20.70 48.50 10.95
N GLY A 155 20.50 49.11 9.78
CA GLY A 155 21.24 48.81 8.56
C GLY A 155 22.74 49.02 8.76
N ARG A 156 23.52 47.96 8.53
CA ARG A 156 24.97 48.04 8.41
C ARG A 156 25.29 48.49 6.99
N THR A 157 25.72 49.74 6.84
CA THR A 157 26.28 50.26 5.60
C THR A 157 27.68 49.70 5.42
N ASP A 158 27.83 48.62 4.65
CA ASP A 158 29.14 48.12 4.20
C ASP A 158 29.62 48.96 3.01
N SER A 159 30.11 50.16 3.32
CA SER A 159 30.90 50.99 2.41
C SER A 159 32.33 51.03 2.94
N GLN A 160 33.07 49.91 2.93
CA GLN A 160 34.55 49.88 2.97
C GLN A 160 35.09 48.44 2.92
N SER A 161 35.38 47.94 1.72
CA SER A 161 36.35 46.86 1.50
C SER A 161 36.68 46.76 0.01
N TRP A 162 37.33 47.79 -0.54
CA TRP A 162 37.93 47.77 -1.88
C TRP A 162 39.35 48.33 -1.87
N ALA A 163 40.14 47.91 -0.88
CA ALA A 163 41.58 48.15 -0.88
C ALA A 163 42.25 47.07 -0.04
N PHE A 164 42.75 46.01 -0.67
CA PHE A 164 43.95 45.25 -0.29
C PHE A 164 44.07 44.01 -1.19
N ARG A 165 44.45 44.26 -2.45
CA ARG A 165 45.08 43.24 -3.29
C ARG A 165 45.84 43.93 -4.41
N ASN A 166 47.06 44.39 -4.10
CA ASN A 166 48.19 44.54 -5.03
C ASN A 166 49.42 45.04 -4.27
N ALA A 167 50.18 44.10 -3.70
CA ALA A 167 51.54 44.31 -3.23
C ALA A 167 52.30 42.98 -3.31
N ARG A 168 52.71 42.62 -4.54
CA ARG A 168 53.80 41.68 -4.83
C ARG A 168 54.13 41.78 -6.33
N ARG A 169 54.97 42.74 -6.67
CA ARG A 169 55.97 42.66 -7.74
C ARG A 169 57.06 43.67 -7.44
#